data_AF-A0A2N1MEQ1-F1
#
_entry.id   AF-A0A2N1MEQ1-F1
#
_cell.length_a   1.000
_cell.length_b   1.000
_cell.length_c   1.000
_cell.angle_alpha   90.00
_cell.angle_beta   90.00
_cell.angle_gamma   90.00
#
_symmetry.space_group_name_H-M   'P 1'
#
loop_
_entity.id
_entity.type
_entity.pdbx_description
1 polymer ?
#
loop_
_entity_poly.entity_id
_entity_poly.type
_entity_poly.pdbx_seq_one_letter_code
_entity_poly.pdbx_strand_id
1 'polypeptide(L)'
;MGVNVSTEDFATLEGFVNKSNDERAEILRKAGWEPEGQDNDIATFIGTDIVSAALIRSVTTVCLDKKEANMKEFYKADAEKLQQHFTATVQEYYKELEKTKYELTIANEKLLKQDKELSVYYSSISAETHVANMEIGKTDRAEYAHLHHHNNPPTGILIETEEKIWNDFVNGEDNFSKSEGKKRCHVTTDGYDKKDNDAMISRKDQHQHMQII
;
A
#
# COMPACT_ATOMS: atom_id res chain seq x y z
N MET A 1 -10.65 17.87 28.35
CA MET A 1 -11.90 17.09 28.19
C MET A 1 -12.71 17.25 29.45
N GLY A 2 -13.95 17.71 29.34
CA GLY A 2 -14.82 17.98 30.50
C GLY A 2 -15.44 16.70 31.07
N VAL A 3 -15.82 16.75 32.34
CA VAL A 3 -16.68 15.73 32.96
C VAL A 3 -18.12 16.13 32.65
N ASN A 4 -18.86 15.25 31.99
CA ASN A 4 -20.27 15.48 31.69
C ASN A 4 -21.11 14.50 32.51
N VAL A 5 -21.55 14.94 33.68
CA VAL A 5 -22.49 14.21 34.53
C VAL A 5 -23.92 14.62 34.18
N SER A 6 -24.86 13.69 34.28
CA SER A 6 -26.27 13.92 34.02
C SER A 6 -27.08 13.86 35.31
N THR A 7 -28.33 14.30 35.25
CA THR A 7 -29.26 14.23 36.38
C THR A 7 -29.53 12.79 36.80
N GLU A 8 -29.47 11.84 35.87
CA GLU A 8 -29.64 10.41 36.15
C GLU A 8 -28.52 9.84 37.04
N ASP A 9 -27.28 10.33 36.89
CA ASP A 9 -26.15 9.89 37.73
C ASP A 9 -26.38 10.18 39.22
N PHE A 10 -27.26 11.14 39.52
CA PHE A 10 -27.56 11.63 40.87
C PHE A 10 -29.04 11.54 41.24
N ALA A 11 -29.84 10.76 40.50
CA ALA A 11 -31.29 10.70 40.71
C ALA A 11 -31.68 10.30 42.14
N THR A 12 -30.85 9.49 42.80
CA THR A 12 -31.05 9.07 44.20
C THR A 12 -30.92 10.21 45.21
N LEU A 13 -30.30 11.34 44.84
CA LEU A 13 -30.11 12.52 45.70
C LEU A 13 -31.24 13.55 45.62
N GLU A 14 -32.34 13.23 44.93
CA GLU A 14 -33.41 14.20 44.75
C GLU A 14 -33.93 14.75 46.10
N GLY A 15 -33.92 16.09 46.23
CA GLY A 15 -34.37 16.78 47.42
C GLY A 15 -33.41 16.75 48.62
N PHE A 16 -32.20 16.19 48.48
CA PHE A 16 -31.23 16.01 49.57
C PHE A 16 -30.99 17.26 50.44
N VAL A 17 -30.87 18.44 49.82
CA VAL A 17 -30.55 19.70 50.52
C VAL A 17 -31.65 20.14 51.50
N ASN A 18 -32.90 19.78 51.24
CA ASN A 18 -34.06 20.26 52.01
C ASN A 18 -34.47 19.30 53.14
N LYS A 19 -33.61 18.34 53.48
CA LYS A 19 -33.91 17.20 54.35
C LYS A 19 -33.17 17.28 55.68
N SER A 20 -33.72 16.64 56.70
CA SER A 20 -33.03 16.47 57.99
C SER A 20 -31.79 15.58 57.85
N ASN A 21 -30.86 15.63 58.80
CA ASN A 21 -29.63 14.81 58.73
C ASN A 21 -29.93 13.31 58.68
N ASP A 22 -30.95 12.83 59.39
CA ASP A 22 -31.34 11.42 59.38
C ASP A 22 -31.91 11.01 58.01
N GLU A 23 -32.73 11.87 57.40
CA GLU A 23 -33.24 11.67 56.03
C GLU A 23 -32.11 11.71 55.00
N ARG A 24 -31.15 12.63 55.16
CA ARG A 24 -29.97 12.74 54.29
C ARG A 24 -29.10 11.49 54.39
N ALA A 25 -28.86 10.98 55.60
CA ALA A 25 -28.11 9.75 55.81
C ALA A 25 -28.81 8.55 55.17
N GLU A 26 -30.13 8.46 55.29
CA GLU A 26 -30.92 7.40 54.65
C GLU A 26 -30.90 7.49 53.12
N ILE A 27 -30.91 8.70 52.55
CA ILE A 27 -30.74 8.92 51.11
C ILE A 27 -29.38 8.39 50.63
N LEU A 28 -28.30 8.76 51.32
CA LEU A 28 -26.96 8.26 50.97
C LEU A 28 -26.87 6.74 51.12
N ARG A 29 -27.46 6.17 52.18
CA ARG A 29 -27.53 4.72 52.39
C ARG A 29 -28.17 4.00 51.20
N LYS A 30 -29.31 4.50 50.72
CA LYS A 30 -30.00 3.96 49.54
C LYS A 30 -29.19 4.10 48.24
N ALA A 31 -28.34 5.13 48.15
CA ALA A 31 -27.42 5.33 47.04
C ALA A 31 -26.13 4.47 47.16
N GLY A 32 -25.92 3.76 48.27
CA GLY A 32 -24.68 3.03 48.55
C GLY A 32 -23.51 3.92 48.98
N TRP A 33 -23.81 5.11 49.49
CA TRP A 33 -22.85 6.17 49.84
C TRP A 33 -22.77 6.41 51.34
N GLU A 34 -22.81 5.33 52.12
CA GLU A 34 -22.74 5.41 53.57
C GLU A 34 -21.47 6.15 54.03
N PRO A 35 -21.57 6.97 55.09
CA PRO A 35 -20.40 7.62 55.66
C PRO A 35 -19.32 6.63 56.09
N GLU A 36 -18.08 6.93 55.74
CA GLU A 36 -16.89 6.16 56.05
C GLU A 36 -15.95 6.94 56.97
N GLY A 37 -14.92 6.29 57.52
CA GLY A 37 -13.96 6.93 58.43
C GLY A 37 -13.28 8.18 57.83
N GLN A 38 -12.97 8.15 56.52
CA GLN A 38 -12.39 9.27 55.79
C GLN A 38 -13.31 10.50 55.69
N ASP A 39 -14.63 10.30 55.79
CA ASP A 39 -15.60 11.40 55.73
C ASP A 39 -15.52 12.28 56.98
N ASN A 40 -15.02 11.75 58.10
CA ASN A 40 -14.79 12.54 59.30
C ASN A 40 -13.62 13.53 59.13
N ASP A 41 -12.56 13.11 58.42
CA ASP A 41 -11.43 13.98 58.11
C ASP A 41 -11.84 15.08 57.14
N ILE A 42 -12.61 14.73 56.11
CA ILE A 42 -13.20 15.69 55.16
C ILE A 42 -14.14 16.67 55.90
N ALA A 43 -15.01 16.15 56.76
CA ALA A 43 -15.93 16.94 57.56
C ALA A 43 -15.19 17.95 58.44
N THR A 44 -14.15 17.50 59.15
CA THR A 44 -13.32 18.34 60.02
C THR A 44 -12.56 19.39 59.23
N PHE A 45 -11.99 19.02 58.09
CA PHE A 45 -11.19 19.91 57.24
C PHE A 45 -12.05 21.03 56.63
N ILE A 46 -13.24 20.71 56.13
CA ILE A 46 -14.12 21.65 55.43
C ILE A 46 -15.06 22.38 56.41
N GLY A 47 -15.20 21.89 57.63
CA GLY A 47 -16.12 22.45 58.64
C GLY A 47 -17.58 22.11 58.35
N THR A 48 -17.85 20.85 58.01
CA THR A 48 -19.21 20.36 57.68
C THR A 48 -19.57 19.11 58.49
N ASP A 49 -20.79 18.60 58.34
CA ASP A 49 -21.23 17.35 58.97
C ASP A 49 -20.78 16.12 58.17
N ILE A 50 -20.70 14.96 58.82
CA ILE A 50 -20.20 13.72 58.21
C ILE A 50 -21.05 13.25 57.01
N VAL A 51 -22.36 13.54 57.01
CA VAL A 51 -23.26 13.19 55.91
C VAL A 51 -23.00 14.10 54.70
N SER A 52 -22.76 15.39 54.92
CA SER A 52 -22.28 16.31 53.88
C SER A 52 -20.93 15.89 53.31
N ALA A 53 -19.99 15.45 54.15
CA ALA A 53 -18.68 15.00 53.71
C ALA A 53 -18.77 13.73 52.85
N ALA A 54 -19.59 12.75 53.27
CA ALA A 54 -19.87 11.56 52.49
C ALA A 54 -20.49 11.89 51.12
N LEU A 55 -21.42 12.86 51.06
CA LEU A 55 -21.94 13.35 49.79
C LEU A 55 -20.84 13.92 48.87
N ILE A 56 -19.97 14.79 49.40
CA ILE A 56 -18.88 15.40 48.64
C ILE A 56 -17.97 14.34 48.04
N ARG A 57 -17.57 13.35 48.86
CA ARG A 57 -16.75 12.23 48.41
C ARG A 57 -17.45 11.47 47.28
N SER A 58 -18.70 11.06 47.47
CA SER A 58 -19.43 10.27 46.48
C SER A 58 -19.63 11.00 45.16
N VAL A 59 -20.02 12.27 45.20
CA VAL A 59 -20.15 13.09 43.98
C VAL A 59 -18.81 13.22 43.27
N THR A 60 -17.73 13.44 44.02
CA THR A 60 -16.37 13.51 43.46
C THR A 60 -15.97 12.20 42.80
N THR A 61 -16.23 11.05 43.44
CA THR A 61 -15.96 9.72 42.88
C THR A 61 -16.70 9.51 41.55
N VAL A 62 -18.00 9.77 41.50
CA VAL A 62 -18.80 9.65 40.26
C VAL A 62 -18.21 10.52 39.14
N CYS A 63 -17.80 11.74 39.46
CA CYS A 63 -17.18 12.64 38.48
C CYS A 63 -15.82 12.13 37.98
N LEU A 64 -14.99 11.57 38.87
CA LEU A 64 -13.70 11.00 38.52
C LEU A 64 -13.83 9.74 37.66
N ASP A 65 -14.75 8.85 38.01
CA ASP A 65 -15.03 7.63 37.26
C ASP A 65 -15.48 7.97 35.83
N LYS A 66 -16.38 8.94 35.69
CA LYS A 66 -16.86 9.39 34.38
C LYS A 66 -15.76 10.08 33.57
N LYS A 67 -14.88 10.85 34.22
CA LYS A 67 -13.68 11.40 33.59
C LYS A 67 -12.78 10.30 33.06
N GLU A 68 -12.53 9.26 33.87
CA GLU A 68 -11.66 8.14 33.50
C GLU A 68 -12.25 7.34 32.33
N ALA A 69 -13.55 7.04 32.37
CA ALA A 69 -14.25 6.35 31.29
C ALA A 69 -14.16 7.14 29.97
N ASN A 70 -14.50 8.44 30.00
CA ASN A 70 -14.41 9.31 28.83
C ASN A 70 -12.98 9.37 28.27
N MET A 71 -11.98 9.40 29.15
CA MET A 71 -10.58 9.46 28.75
C MET A 71 -10.12 8.14 28.12
N LYS A 72 -10.53 7.00 28.66
CA LYS A 72 -10.27 5.67 28.06
C LYS A 72 -10.91 5.55 26.68
N GLU A 73 -12.16 5.96 26.54
CA GLU A 73 -12.85 5.94 25.24
C GLU A 73 -12.18 6.86 24.23
N PHE A 74 -11.79 8.06 24.63
CA PHE A 74 -11.07 8.99 23.78
C PHE A 74 -9.76 8.40 23.25
N TYR A 75 -8.90 7.90 24.15
CA TYR A 75 -7.61 7.33 23.74
C TYR A 75 -7.76 6.05 22.93
N LYS A 76 -8.77 5.24 23.22
CA LYS A 76 -9.10 4.07 22.41
C LYS A 76 -9.47 4.48 20.98
N ALA A 77 -10.40 5.43 20.83
CA ALA A 77 -10.82 5.92 19.52
C ALA A 77 -9.67 6.57 18.73
N ASP A 78 -8.78 7.30 19.41
CA ASP A 78 -7.61 7.92 18.79
C ASP A 78 -6.58 6.88 18.33
N ALA A 79 -6.30 5.88 19.16
CA ALA A 79 -5.43 4.76 18.79
C ALA A 79 -5.98 3.95 17.61
N GLU A 80 -7.29 3.69 17.59
CA GLU A 80 -7.96 3.00 16.48
C GLU A 80 -7.86 3.80 15.17
N LYS A 81 -8.06 5.12 15.21
CA LYS A 81 -7.88 5.99 14.03
C LYS A 81 -6.45 5.95 13.51
N LEU A 82 -5.47 6.03 14.41
CA LEU A 82 -4.06 5.97 14.06
C LEU A 82 -3.70 4.62 13.42
N GLN A 83 -4.20 3.52 13.99
CA GLN A 83 -4.00 2.18 13.44
C GLN A 83 -4.64 2.02 12.05
N GLN A 84 -5.86 2.52 11.86
CA GLN A 84 -6.54 2.50 10.57
C GLN A 84 -5.76 3.29 9.51
N HIS A 85 -5.27 4.48 9.87
CA HIS A 85 -4.43 5.29 8.99
C HIS A 85 -3.18 4.52 8.55
N PHE A 86 -2.39 4.00 9.50
CA PHE A 86 -1.18 3.23 9.16
C PHE A 86 -1.49 2.00 8.31
N THR A 87 -2.57 1.29 8.62
CA THR A 87 -2.98 0.10 7.85
C THR A 87 -3.31 0.47 6.41
N ALA A 88 -4.07 1.57 6.21
CA ALA A 88 -4.41 2.06 4.88
C ALA A 88 -3.17 2.48 4.09
N THR A 89 -2.27 3.26 4.70
CA THR A 89 -1.02 3.71 4.06
C THR A 89 -0.13 2.53 3.67
N VAL A 90 0.02 1.53 4.54
CA VAL A 90 0.82 0.34 4.22
C VAL A 90 0.20 -0.44 3.05
N GLN A 91 -1.12 -0.57 2.99
CA GLN A 91 -1.81 -1.21 1.87
C GLN A 91 -1.61 -0.44 0.56
N GLU A 92 -1.58 0.88 0.58
CA GLU A 92 -1.26 1.70 -0.60
C GLU A 92 0.16 1.46 -1.08
N TYR A 93 1.16 1.48 -0.19
CA TYR A 93 2.54 1.18 -0.57
C TYR A 93 2.70 -0.22 -1.17
N TYR A 94 2.02 -1.23 -0.65
CA TYR A 94 2.05 -2.57 -1.25
C TYR A 94 1.47 -2.59 -2.67
N LYS A 95 0.39 -1.84 -2.93
CA LYS A 95 -0.20 -1.73 -4.28
C LYS A 95 0.77 -1.03 -5.24
N GLU A 96 1.40 0.05 -4.81
CA GLU A 96 2.39 0.78 -5.62
C GLU A 96 3.62 -0.07 -5.91
N LEU A 97 4.10 -0.83 -4.93
CA LEU A 97 5.23 -1.74 -5.10
C LEU A 97 4.91 -2.85 -6.11
N GLU A 98 3.72 -3.45 -6.04
CA GLU A 98 3.31 -4.48 -6.99
C GLU A 98 3.17 -3.92 -8.41
N LYS A 99 2.63 -2.70 -8.55
CA LYS A 99 2.58 -1.99 -9.84
C LYS A 99 3.97 -1.76 -10.41
N THR A 100 4.89 -1.23 -9.60
CA THR A 100 6.28 -0.96 -10.00
C THR A 100 6.99 -2.25 -10.40
N LYS A 101 6.78 -3.33 -9.66
CA LYS A 101 7.36 -4.65 -9.95
C LYS A 101 6.87 -5.17 -11.30
N TYR A 102 5.58 -5.05 -11.59
CA TYR A 102 5.00 -5.45 -12.87
C TYR A 102 5.58 -4.65 -14.05
N GLU A 103 5.67 -3.33 -13.90
CA GLU A 103 6.26 -2.44 -14.91
C GLU A 103 7.73 -2.80 -15.18
N LEU A 104 8.50 -3.10 -14.13
CA LEU A 104 9.88 -3.53 -14.24
C LEU A 104 10.02 -4.89 -14.92
N THR A 105 9.12 -5.84 -14.66
CA THR A 105 9.09 -7.13 -15.38
C THR A 105 8.88 -6.93 -16.87
N ILE A 106 7.90 -6.11 -17.27
CA ILE A 106 7.66 -5.81 -18.69
C ILE A 106 8.87 -5.13 -19.33
N ALA A 107 9.48 -4.16 -18.65
CA ALA A 107 10.66 -3.47 -19.15
C ALA A 107 11.84 -4.45 -19.37
N ASN A 108 12.08 -5.35 -18.42
CA ASN A 108 13.12 -6.37 -18.52
C ASN A 108 12.86 -7.36 -19.67
N GLU A 109 11.61 -7.80 -19.86
CA GLU A 109 11.24 -8.67 -20.98
C GLU A 109 11.48 -7.99 -22.34
N LYS A 110 11.15 -6.70 -22.45
CA LYS A 110 11.42 -5.90 -23.66
C LYS A 110 12.91 -5.78 -23.94
N LEU A 111 13.71 -5.47 -22.92
CA LEU A 111 15.17 -5.36 -23.03
C LEU A 111 15.77 -6.70 -23.48
N LEU A 112 15.38 -7.81 -22.84
CA LEU A 112 15.85 -9.14 -23.22
C LEU A 112 15.51 -9.50 -24.67
N LYS A 113 14.33 -9.09 -25.14
CA LYS A 113 13.94 -9.27 -26.55
C LYS A 113 14.82 -8.45 -27.49
N GLN A 114 15.07 -7.18 -27.16
CA GLN A 114 15.96 -6.32 -27.94
C GLN A 114 17.40 -6.87 -27.99
N ASP A 115 17.92 -7.36 -26.88
CA ASP A 115 19.26 -7.96 -26.81
C ASP A 115 19.37 -9.20 -27.71
N LYS A 116 18.34 -10.06 -27.71
CA LYS A 116 18.27 -11.21 -28.63
C LYS A 116 18.21 -10.78 -30.09
N GLU A 117 17.39 -9.78 -30.42
CA GLU A 117 17.27 -9.26 -31.79
C GLU A 117 18.58 -8.65 -32.29
N LEU A 118 19.29 -7.89 -31.43
CA LEU A 118 20.61 -7.34 -31.73
C LEU A 118 21.66 -8.44 -31.89
N SER A 119 21.65 -9.45 -31.03
CA SER A 119 22.56 -10.60 -31.12
C SER A 119 22.40 -11.36 -32.45
N VAL A 120 21.14 -11.61 -32.86
CA VAL A 120 20.85 -12.21 -34.17
C VAL A 120 21.32 -11.30 -35.30
N TYR A 121 21.05 -10.00 -35.21
CA TYR A 121 21.48 -9.03 -36.22
C TYR A 121 23.01 -9.05 -36.40
N TYR A 122 23.79 -8.85 -35.34
CA TYR A 122 25.26 -8.80 -35.42
C TYR A 122 25.92 -10.14 -35.75
N SER A 123 25.28 -11.27 -35.45
CA SER A 123 25.77 -12.58 -35.90
C SER A 123 25.48 -12.87 -37.38
N SER A 124 24.51 -12.17 -37.97
CA SER A 124 24.06 -12.38 -39.36
C SER A 124 24.72 -11.46 -40.39
N ILE A 125 25.46 -10.43 -39.98
CA ILE A 125 26.08 -9.44 -40.88
C ILE A 125 27.56 -9.18 -40.54
N SER A 126 28.36 -8.75 -41.52
CA SER A 126 29.75 -8.32 -41.27
C SER A 126 29.83 -6.88 -40.74
N ALA A 127 30.96 -6.53 -40.11
CA ALA A 127 31.21 -5.19 -39.59
C ALA A 127 31.19 -4.12 -40.70
N GLU A 128 31.75 -4.43 -41.86
CA GLU A 128 31.76 -3.53 -43.03
C GLU A 128 30.34 -3.29 -43.55
N THR A 129 29.50 -4.33 -43.52
CA THR A 129 28.08 -4.26 -43.92
C THR A 129 27.26 -3.42 -42.95
N HIS A 130 27.51 -3.56 -41.65
CA HIS A 130 26.90 -2.73 -40.62
C HIS A 130 27.25 -1.25 -40.77
N VAL A 131 28.55 -0.94 -40.95
CA VAL A 131 29.04 0.44 -41.16
C VAL A 131 28.43 1.06 -42.42
N ALA A 132 28.40 0.33 -43.54
CA ALA A 132 27.76 0.81 -44.76
C ALA A 132 26.25 1.10 -44.58
N ASN A 133 25.53 0.27 -43.81
CA ASN A 133 24.13 0.49 -43.50
C ASN A 133 23.91 1.73 -42.62
N MET A 134 24.82 2.05 -41.71
CA MET A 134 24.78 3.27 -40.90
C MET A 134 25.10 4.52 -41.72
N GLU A 135 26.09 4.47 -42.62
CA GLU A 135 26.54 5.62 -43.42
C GLU A 135 25.55 6.03 -44.53
N ILE A 136 24.78 5.08 -45.07
CA ILE A 136 23.88 5.32 -46.22
C ILE A 136 22.47 5.79 -45.79
N GLY A 137 22.10 5.64 -44.52
CA GLY A 137 20.87 6.22 -43.94
C GLY A 137 19.53 5.65 -44.44
N LYS A 138 19.50 4.77 -45.44
CA LYS A 138 18.32 3.97 -45.84
C LYS A 138 18.73 2.63 -46.43
N THR A 139 18.17 1.56 -45.90
CA THR A 139 18.18 0.19 -46.45
C THR A 139 17.32 0.12 -47.71
N ASP A 140 17.86 0.59 -48.84
CA ASP A 140 17.35 0.26 -50.18
C ASP A 140 18.56 -0.09 -51.06
N ARG A 141 19.24 -1.20 -50.70
CA ARG A 141 20.35 -1.73 -51.49
C ARG A 141 19.87 -2.97 -52.22
N ALA A 142 19.86 -2.93 -53.55
CA ALA A 142 19.43 -4.02 -54.45
C ALA A 142 20.15 -5.36 -54.17
N GLU A 143 21.29 -5.27 -53.49
CA GLU A 143 22.08 -6.39 -53.01
C GLU A 143 21.33 -7.26 -51.98
N TYR A 144 20.27 -6.80 -51.31
CA TYR A 144 19.46 -7.64 -50.39
C TYR A 144 18.27 -8.35 -51.05
N ALA A 145 18.09 -8.21 -52.38
CA ALA A 145 16.99 -8.85 -53.11
C ALA A 145 17.01 -10.39 -53.02
N HIS A 146 18.18 -11.00 -52.82
CA HIS A 146 18.34 -12.45 -52.72
C HIS A 146 18.00 -13.01 -51.33
N LEU A 147 17.90 -12.16 -50.31
CA LEU A 147 17.46 -12.55 -48.97
C LEU A 147 15.92 -12.57 -48.84
N HIS A 148 15.19 -12.12 -49.87
CA HIS A 148 13.72 -12.22 -49.93
C HIS A 148 13.18 -13.66 -50.06
N HIS A 149 14.03 -14.67 -50.25
CA HIS A 149 13.59 -16.07 -50.28
C HIS A 149 13.39 -16.70 -48.90
N HIS A 150 13.82 -16.03 -47.82
CA HIS A 150 13.45 -16.40 -46.47
C HIS A 150 12.47 -15.33 -45.94
N ASN A 151 11.24 -15.74 -45.66
CA ASN A 151 10.16 -14.86 -45.22
C ASN A 151 10.63 -13.99 -44.03
N ASN A 152 10.67 -12.67 -44.24
CA ASN A 152 11.07 -11.58 -43.35
C ASN A 152 12.58 -11.35 -43.14
N PRO A 153 13.23 -10.52 -43.97
CA PRO A 153 14.53 -9.94 -43.60
C PRO A 153 14.38 -9.03 -42.37
N PRO A 154 15.29 -9.12 -41.37
CA PRO A 154 15.24 -8.28 -40.18
C PRO A 154 15.52 -6.83 -40.59
N THR A 155 14.47 -6.01 -40.59
CA THR A 155 14.61 -4.57 -40.87
C THR A 155 15.13 -3.90 -39.61
N GLY A 156 16.43 -3.59 -39.57
CA GLY A 156 17.00 -2.75 -38.52
C GLY A 156 16.40 -1.35 -38.62
N ILE A 157 15.50 -1.00 -37.69
CA ILE A 157 15.05 0.37 -37.51
C ILE A 157 16.12 1.08 -36.68
N LEU A 158 16.58 2.23 -37.18
CA LEU A 158 17.53 3.12 -36.49
C LEU A 158 17.02 3.39 -35.07
N ILE A 159 17.80 2.96 -34.07
CA ILE A 159 17.60 3.30 -32.67
C ILE A 159 17.91 4.80 -32.56
N GLU A 160 16.92 5.60 -32.17
CA GLU A 160 17.15 6.99 -31.81
C GLU A 160 18.18 7.03 -30.68
N THR A 161 19.15 7.95 -30.77
CA THR A 161 20.23 8.05 -29.79
C THR A 161 19.67 8.14 -28.37
N GLU A 162 20.35 7.53 -27.40
CA GLU A 162 19.90 7.47 -25.99
C GLU A 162 19.52 8.86 -25.43
N GLU A 163 20.19 9.91 -25.93
CA GLU A 163 19.93 11.32 -25.59
C GLU A 163 18.55 11.82 -26.07
N LYS A 164 18.03 11.33 -27.20
CA LYS A 164 16.68 11.66 -27.69
C LYS A 164 15.61 10.94 -26.89
N ILE A 165 15.83 9.65 -26.59
CA ILE A 165 14.90 8.83 -25.79
C ILE A 165 14.75 9.43 -24.38
N TRP A 166 15.85 9.89 -23.80
CA TRP A 166 15.83 10.54 -22.48
C TRP A 166 15.13 11.90 -22.51
N ASN A 167 15.37 12.71 -23.54
CA ASN A 167 14.71 14.01 -23.69
C ASN A 167 13.20 13.89 -23.94
N ASP A 168 12.75 12.89 -24.70
CA ASP A 168 11.32 12.67 -24.93
C ASP A 168 10.60 12.10 -23.70
N PHE A 169 11.31 11.32 -22.86
CA PHE A 169 10.81 10.85 -21.58
C PHE A 169 10.66 11.98 -20.55
N VAL A 170 11.61 12.93 -20.52
CA VAL A 170 11.59 14.08 -19.59
C VAL A 170 10.60 15.17 -20.02
N ASN A 171 10.42 15.39 -21.32
CA ASN A 171 9.57 16.47 -21.84
C ASN A 171 8.12 16.04 -22.14
N GLY A 172 7.74 14.81 -21.82
CA GLY A 172 6.42 14.25 -22.08
C GLY A 172 5.35 14.64 -21.05
N GLU A 173 5.11 15.93 -20.83
CA GLU A 173 3.81 16.37 -20.31
C GLU A 173 2.77 16.28 -21.44
N ASP A 174 1.74 15.46 -21.21
CA ASP A 174 0.41 15.48 -21.82
C ASP A 174 0.29 16.20 -23.18
N ASN A 175 0.60 15.50 -24.26
CA ASN A 175 0.00 15.78 -25.56
C ASN A 175 -0.24 14.50 -26.35
N PHE A 176 -1.32 13.81 -25.98
CA PHE A 176 -2.08 12.97 -26.90
C PHE A 176 -2.64 13.87 -28.01
N SER A 177 -1.86 14.18 -29.06
CA SER A 177 -2.41 14.71 -30.31
C SER A 177 -1.52 14.46 -31.52
N LYS A 178 -2.02 13.52 -32.34
CA LYS A 178 -1.94 13.44 -33.80
C LYS A 178 -0.62 13.90 -34.44
N SER A 179 0.25 12.93 -34.72
CA SER A 179 1.08 12.98 -35.92
C SER A 179 0.72 11.79 -36.84
N GLU A 180 0.38 12.13 -38.07
CA GLU A 180 0.04 11.21 -39.14
C GLU A 180 1.27 10.36 -39.50
N GLY A 181 1.15 9.02 -39.43
CA GLY A 181 2.18 8.16 -39.98
C GLY A 181 2.23 6.72 -39.48
N LYS A 182 1.59 5.83 -40.25
CA LYS A 182 1.97 4.41 -40.45
C LYS A 182 1.63 3.38 -39.35
N LYS A 183 0.50 2.71 -39.63
CA LYS A 183 0.07 1.33 -39.32
C LYS A 183 0.97 0.48 -38.42
N ARG A 184 0.42 0.16 -37.24
CA ARG A 184 0.81 -0.99 -36.38
C ARG A 184 0.62 -2.30 -37.16
N CYS A 185 1.61 -3.17 -37.18
CA CYS A 185 1.42 -4.57 -37.58
C CYS A 185 1.38 -5.46 -36.34
N HIS A 186 0.23 -6.07 -36.09
CA HIS A 186 0.12 -7.33 -35.36
C HIS A 186 0.71 -8.44 -36.21
N VAL A 187 1.43 -9.38 -35.60
CA VAL A 187 1.76 -10.67 -36.22
C VAL A 187 0.96 -11.73 -35.48
N THR A 188 0.02 -12.36 -36.19
CA THR A 188 -0.69 -13.57 -35.77
C THR A 188 0.24 -14.77 -35.91
N THR A 189 0.32 -15.59 -34.86
CA THR A 189 0.98 -16.90 -34.85
C THR A 189 0.18 -17.91 -35.68
N ASP A 190 0.50 -18.09 -36.96
CA ASP A 190 0.10 -19.27 -37.72
C ASP A 190 1.19 -19.58 -38.75
N GLY A 191 1.90 -20.69 -38.55
CA GLY A 191 2.91 -21.18 -39.50
C GLY A 191 4.09 -21.94 -38.90
N TYR A 192 3.88 -22.76 -37.86
CA TYR A 192 4.87 -23.80 -37.49
C TYR A 192 4.57 -25.08 -38.27
N ASP A 193 5.27 -25.26 -39.39
CA ASP A 193 5.28 -26.53 -40.08
C ASP A 193 6.26 -27.48 -39.38
N LYS A 194 5.73 -28.63 -38.96
CA LYS A 194 6.45 -29.73 -38.34
C LYS A 194 7.36 -30.37 -39.38
N LYS A 195 8.68 -30.30 -39.20
CA LYS A 195 9.64 -31.36 -39.54
C LYS A 195 11.01 -31.02 -38.97
N ASP A 196 11.74 -32.09 -38.64
CA ASP A 196 13.11 -32.14 -38.09
C ASP A 196 13.15 -32.29 -36.57
N ASN A 197 12.71 -33.47 -36.13
CA ASN A 197 13.07 -33.99 -34.81
C ASN A 197 13.33 -35.50 -34.97
N ASP A 198 14.43 -35.86 -35.62
CA ASP A 198 14.91 -37.24 -35.69
C ASP A 198 16.42 -37.29 -35.95
N ALA A 199 17.19 -36.72 -35.02
CA ALA A 199 18.60 -37.07 -34.81
C ALA A 199 19.08 -36.42 -33.52
N MET A 200 18.88 -37.09 -32.37
CA MET A 200 19.78 -37.13 -31.20
C MET A 200 19.06 -37.83 -30.03
N ILE A 201 18.78 -39.12 -30.21
CA ILE A 201 18.64 -40.05 -29.07
C ILE A 201 19.87 -40.94 -29.11
N SER A 202 20.83 -40.67 -28.23
CA SER A 202 21.57 -41.69 -27.46
C SER A 202 22.75 -41.04 -26.75
N ARG A 203 22.59 -40.76 -25.46
CA ARG A 203 23.52 -41.23 -24.42
C ARG A 203 22.80 -41.15 -23.06
N LYS A 204 22.56 -42.35 -22.55
CA LYS A 204 22.02 -42.68 -21.23
C LYS A 204 23.15 -42.67 -20.20
N ASP A 205 22.70 -42.52 -18.94
CA ASP A 205 23.36 -42.84 -17.67
C ASP A 205 24.34 -41.76 -17.14
N GLN A 206 24.27 -41.28 -15.89
CA GLN A 206 23.96 -41.96 -14.64
C GLN A 206 23.29 -41.07 -13.57
N HIS A 207 22.47 -41.72 -12.75
CA HIS A 207 21.90 -41.32 -11.46
C HIS A 207 22.93 -40.82 -10.43
N GLN A 208 22.55 -39.87 -9.55
CA GLN A 208 22.21 -40.17 -8.14
C GLN A 208 21.71 -38.96 -7.31
N HIS A 209 20.70 -39.27 -6.51
CA HIS A 209 20.08 -38.61 -5.35
C HIS A 209 20.81 -37.48 -4.60
N MET A 210 20.02 -36.50 -4.13
CA MET A 210 20.09 -36.09 -2.72
C MET A 210 18.72 -35.63 -2.21
N GLN A 211 18.27 -36.28 -1.13
CA GLN A 211 17.01 -36.08 -0.43
C GLN A 211 17.07 -34.89 0.54
N ILE A 212 15.88 -34.34 0.74
CA ILE A 212 15.41 -33.45 1.80
C ILE A 212 15.65 -34.07 3.18
N ILE A 213 16.28 -33.32 4.10
CA ILE A 213 15.85 -33.08 5.49
C ILE A 213 16.14 -31.61 5.80
#